data_AF-A0A7I8BVU2-F1
#
_entry.id   AF-A0A7I8BVU2-F1
#
_cell.length_a   1.000
_cell.length_b   1.000
_cell.length_c   1.000
_cell.angle_alpha   90.00
_cell.angle_beta   90.00
_cell.angle_gamma   90.00
#
_symmetry.space_group_name_H-M   'P 1'
#
loop_
_entity.id
_entity.type
_entity.pdbx_description
1 polymer ?
#
loop_
_entity_poly.entity_id
_entity_poly.type
_entity_poly.pdbx_seq_one_letter_code
_entity_poly.pdbx_strand_id
1 'polypeptide(L)'
;MGAAWSHVDVYGPTGNVWIDNSSLANGASWPAWKFDNFEVSTQYHFMPNFWLGAVYTFTMAHLTADNGNYNPKWHHLSFMVDYDVSTRTSFYVQGVHQHVISAHTGTSFDEARIVDASAGTSSGVNQMVFRIGIMHTF
;
A
#
# COMPACT_ATOMS: atom_id res chain seq x y z
N MET A 1 16.04 3.26 -12.21
CA MET A 1 15.34 3.51 -10.92
C MET A 1 14.61 4.83 -11.03
N GLY A 2 13.48 4.96 -10.35
CA GLY A 2 12.70 6.18 -10.27
C GLY A 2 12.35 6.50 -8.82
N ALA A 3 12.06 7.77 -8.55
CA ALA A 3 11.47 8.21 -7.31
C ALA A 3 10.33 9.18 -7.64
N ALA A 4 9.26 9.13 -6.86
CA ALA A 4 8.13 10.02 -6.97
C ALA A 4 7.67 10.46 -5.59
N TRP A 5 7.09 11.66 -5.54
CA TRP A 5 6.42 12.16 -4.35
C TRP A 5 5.06 12.70 -4.75
N SER A 6 4.07 12.46 -3.90
CA SER A 6 2.75 13.08 -4.03
C SER A 6 2.24 13.53 -2.67
N HIS A 7 1.46 14.61 -2.69
CA HIS A 7 0.79 15.16 -1.52
C HIS A 7 -0.69 15.29 -1.81
N VAL A 8 -1.52 14.87 -0.85
CA VAL A 8 -2.97 14.91 -0.95
C VAL A 8 -3.52 15.56 0.31
N ASP A 9 -4.39 16.55 0.12
CA ASP A 9 -5.14 17.23 1.17
C ASP A 9 -6.64 16.98 0.97
N VAL A 10 -7.31 16.50 2.02
CA VAL A 10 -8.76 16.29 2.04
C VAL A 10 -9.33 17.05 3.24
N TYR A 11 -10.24 17.99 2.98
CA TYR A 11 -10.89 18.79 4.01
C TYR A 11 -12.35 18.36 4.17
N GLY A 12 -12.81 18.22 5.41
CA GLY A 12 -14.15 17.76 5.75
C GLY A 12 -14.56 16.44 5.08
N PRO A 13 -13.74 15.36 5.14
CA PRO A 13 -14.10 14.08 4.57
C PRO A 13 -15.44 13.57 5.10
N THR A 14 -16.41 13.34 4.20
CA THR A 14 -17.75 12.83 4.54
C THR A 14 -17.93 11.36 4.21
N GLY A 15 -16.97 10.73 3.54
CA GLY A 15 -17.03 9.33 3.12
C GLY A 15 -15.70 8.82 2.60
N ASN A 16 -15.59 7.50 2.53
CA ASN A 16 -14.44 6.80 1.98
C ASN A 16 -14.93 5.46 1.37
N VAL A 17 -14.13 4.86 0.48
CA VAL A 17 -14.49 3.60 -0.21
C VAL A 17 -13.65 2.40 0.28
N TRP A 18 -12.53 2.65 0.96
CA TRP A 18 -11.48 1.65 1.18
C TRP A 18 -11.19 1.35 2.65
N ILE A 19 -11.78 2.09 3.58
CA ILE A 19 -11.56 2.05 5.02
C ILE A 19 -12.89 1.71 5.69
N ASP A 20 -12.96 0.49 6.23
CA ASP A 20 -14.19 -0.09 6.76
C ASP A 20 -14.72 0.69 7.98
N ASN A 21 -13.82 1.12 8.87
CA ASN A 21 -14.14 2.00 9.99
C ASN A 21 -13.23 3.23 9.98
N SER A 22 -13.81 4.40 9.70
CA SER A 22 -13.09 5.68 9.80
C SER A 22 -13.58 6.55 10.95
N SER A 23 -14.62 6.15 11.70
CA SER A 23 -15.20 6.98 12.76
C SER A 23 -14.45 6.81 14.07
N LEU A 24 -14.03 7.91 14.69
CA LEU A 24 -13.38 7.88 16.01
C LEU A 24 -14.38 7.42 17.08
N ALA A 25 -13.95 6.54 17.98
CA ALA A 25 -14.80 5.95 19.02
C ALA A 25 -15.40 6.98 20.00
N ASN A 26 -14.77 8.15 20.12
CA ASN A 26 -15.24 9.26 20.96
C ASN A 26 -16.20 10.23 20.24
N GLY A 27 -16.56 9.97 18.98
CA GLY A 27 -17.46 10.80 18.19
C GLY A 27 -16.86 12.11 17.66
N ALA A 28 -15.55 12.32 17.80
CA ALA A 28 -14.87 13.45 17.19
C ALA A 28 -14.94 13.38 15.66
N SER A 29 -15.04 14.53 15.01
CA SER A 29 -15.04 14.62 13.55
C SER A 29 -13.62 14.70 13.01
N TRP A 30 -13.48 14.44 11.70
CA TRP A 30 -12.23 14.65 10.97
C TRP A 30 -12.30 15.96 10.18
N PRO A 31 -11.73 17.06 10.67
CA PRO A 31 -11.59 18.28 9.87
C PRO A 31 -10.74 18.12 8.62
N ALA A 32 -9.65 17.33 8.69
CA ALA A 32 -8.74 17.16 7.56
C ALA A 32 -7.96 15.85 7.61
N TRP A 33 -7.77 15.23 6.44
CA TRP A 33 -6.81 14.16 6.21
C TRP A 33 -5.78 14.62 5.19
N LYS A 34 -4.50 14.54 5.54
CA LYS A 34 -3.40 14.85 4.64
C LYS A 34 -2.51 13.62 4.48
N PHE A 35 -2.02 13.37 3.28
CA PHE A 35 -1.17 12.22 2.97
C PHE A 35 0.02 12.65 2.12
N ASP A 36 1.21 12.27 2.56
CA ASP A 36 2.45 12.37 1.79
C ASP A 36 2.89 10.96 1.39
N ASN A 37 3.02 10.71 0.10
CA ASN A 37 3.48 9.43 -0.44
C ASN A 37 4.84 9.61 -1.09
N PHE A 38 5.80 8.79 -0.69
CA PHE A 38 7.13 8.71 -1.27
C PHE A 38 7.28 7.34 -1.90
N GLU A 39 7.46 7.29 -3.21
CA GLU A 39 7.63 6.05 -3.93
C GLU A 39 9.04 5.97 -4.50
N VAL A 40 9.66 4.79 -4.35
CA VAL A 40 10.93 4.45 -5.00
C VAL A 40 10.71 3.18 -5.80
N SER A 41 10.99 3.24 -7.11
CA SER A 41 10.83 2.12 -8.02
C SER A 41 12.17 1.71 -8.63
N THR A 42 12.37 0.41 -8.70
CA THR A 42 13.60 -0.19 -9.22
C THR A 42 13.24 -1.39 -10.09
N GLN A 43 14.01 -1.59 -11.15
CA GLN A 43 13.97 -2.81 -11.94
C GLN A 43 15.40 -3.17 -12.28
N TYR A 44 15.71 -4.45 -12.16
CA TYR A 44 17.01 -5.01 -12.43
C TYR A 44 16.86 -6.26 -13.29
N HIS A 45 17.64 -6.32 -14.37
CA HIS A 45 17.71 -7.48 -15.26
C HIS A 45 18.97 -8.27 -14.89
N PHE A 46 18.80 -9.47 -14.37
CA PHE A 46 19.92 -10.37 -14.06
C PHE A 46 20.41 -11.07 -15.33
N MET A 47 19.47 -11.42 -16.22
CA MET A 47 19.71 -11.99 -17.55
C MET A 47 18.68 -11.39 -18.52
N PRO A 48 18.86 -11.49 -19.85
CA PRO A 48 17.87 -11.01 -20.82
C PRO A 48 16.48 -11.64 -20.66
N ASN A 49 16.39 -12.80 -20.01
CA ASN A 49 15.17 -13.56 -19.75
C ASN A 49 14.85 -13.66 -18.24
N PHE A 50 15.49 -12.87 -17.38
CA PHE A 50 15.27 -12.92 -15.94
C PHE A 50 15.42 -11.55 -15.29
N TRP A 51 14.35 -11.07 -14.67
CA TRP A 51 14.32 -9.74 -14.08
C TRP A 51 13.52 -9.66 -12.78
N LEU A 52 13.86 -8.66 -11.98
CA LEU A 52 13.20 -8.30 -10.72
C LEU A 52 12.80 -6.83 -10.79
N GLY A 53 11.53 -6.55 -10.55
CA GLY A 53 11.00 -5.22 -10.25
C GLY A 53 10.64 -5.12 -8.78
N ALA A 54 10.93 -3.99 -8.16
CA ALA A 54 10.48 -3.69 -6.80
C ALA A 54 10.11 -2.22 -6.68
N VAL A 55 9.03 -1.96 -5.95
CA VAL A 55 8.51 -0.63 -5.65
C VAL A 55 8.27 -0.55 -4.16
N TYR A 56 8.79 0.49 -3.54
CA TYR A 56 8.55 0.79 -2.14
C TYR A 56 7.86 2.14 -2.00
N THR A 57 6.68 2.12 -1.42
CA THR A 57 5.87 3.30 -1.15
C THR A 57 5.80 3.51 0.36
N PHE A 58 6.27 4.67 0.81
CA PHE A 58 6.12 5.14 2.18
C PHE A 58 5.06 6.23 2.23
N THR A 59 3.98 5.98 2.95
CA THR A 59 2.90 6.93 3.15
C THR A 59 2.92 7.44 4.58
N MET A 60 2.93 8.76 4.74
CA MET A 60 2.75 9.42 6.02
C MET A 60 1.41 10.16 6.00
N ALA A 61 0.50 9.83 6.91
CA ALA A 61 -0.71 10.61 7.09
C ALA A 61 -0.55 11.60 8.23
N HIS A 62 -1.21 12.74 8.05
CA HIS A 62 -1.52 13.70 9.08
C HIS A 62 -3.03 13.84 9.16
N LEU A 63 -3.63 13.16 10.13
CA LEU A 63 -5.08 13.17 10.36
C LEU A 63 -5.37 14.16 11.49
N THR A 64 -6.10 15.22 11.16
CA THR A 64 -6.56 16.21 12.15
C THR A 64 -7.95 15.81 12.62
N ALA A 65 -8.13 15.67 13.92
CA ALA A 65 -9.42 15.47 14.57
C ALA A 65 -9.66 16.58 15.61
N ASP A 66 -10.92 16.82 15.95
CA ASP A 66 -11.30 17.86 16.93
C ASP A 66 -10.70 17.61 18.32
N ASN A 67 -10.34 16.36 18.62
CA ASN A 67 -9.78 15.91 19.89
C ASN A 67 -8.25 15.73 19.86
N GLY A 68 -7.58 15.99 18.73
CA GLY A 68 -6.14 15.83 18.58
C GLY A 68 -5.70 15.42 17.17
N ASN A 69 -4.39 15.36 16.98
CA ASN A 69 -3.80 14.97 15.69
C ASN A 69 -3.20 13.57 15.77
N TYR A 70 -3.42 12.79 14.72
CA TYR A 70 -2.94 11.42 14.58
C TYR A 70 -2.06 11.29 13.34
N ASN A 71 -0.91 10.62 13.47
CA ASN A 71 0.07 10.52 12.39
C ASN A 71 0.42 9.06 12.05
N PRO A 72 -0.52 8.27 11.50
CA PRO A 72 -0.23 6.90 11.09
C PRO A 72 0.68 6.90 9.86
N LYS A 73 1.48 5.84 9.72
CA LYS A 73 2.39 5.65 8.59
C LYS A 73 2.20 4.28 7.99
N TRP A 74 2.39 4.14 6.69
CA TRP A 74 2.33 2.88 5.98
C TRP A 74 3.62 2.67 5.20
N HIS A 75 4.18 1.49 5.34
CA HIS A 75 5.28 0.99 4.53
C HIS A 75 4.73 -0.09 3.61
N HIS A 76 4.77 0.14 2.31
CA HIS A 76 4.22 -0.76 1.31
C HIS A 76 5.34 -1.17 0.35
N LEU A 77 5.66 -2.46 0.32
CA LEU A 77 6.67 -3.04 -0.56
C LEU A 77 6.00 -3.98 -1.54
N SER A 78 6.11 -3.67 -2.82
CA SER A 78 5.64 -4.49 -3.93
C SER A 78 6.83 -4.98 -4.74
N PHE A 79 6.81 -6.25 -5.14
CA PHE A 79 7.85 -6.81 -5.99
C PHE A 79 7.27 -7.78 -7.01
N MET A 80 7.99 -7.93 -8.12
CA MET A 80 7.74 -8.93 -9.14
C MET A 80 9.05 -9.51 -9.61
N VAL A 81 9.13 -10.83 -9.64
CA VAL A 81 10.19 -11.60 -10.26
C VAL A 81 9.59 -12.34 -11.44
N ASP A 82 10.21 -12.26 -12.61
CA ASP A 82 9.72 -12.94 -13.81
C ASP A 82 10.89 -13.57 -14.58
N TYR A 83 10.63 -14.76 -15.10
CA TYR A 83 11.58 -15.60 -15.82
C TYR A 83 10.95 -16.10 -17.13
N ASP A 84 11.52 -15.69 -18.26
CA ASP A 84 11.13 -16.14 -19.58
C ASP A 84 11.79 -17.48 -19.90
N VAL A 85 10.98 -18.54 -19.96
CA VAL A 85 11.41 -19.88 -20.41
C VAL A 85 11.52 -19.91 -21.94
N SER A 86 10.71 -19.11 -22.63
CA SER A 86 10.79 -18.91 -24.08
C SER A 86 10.25 -17.52 -24.45
N THR A 87 10.35 -17.11 -25.72
CA THR A 87 9.75 -15.86 -26.22
C THR A 87 8.23 -15.78 -26.06
N ARG A 88 7.59 -16.89 -25.70
CA ARG A 88 6.13 -17.04 -25.59
C ARG A 88 5.68 -17.51 -24.21
N THR A 89 6.59 -17.85 -23.30
CA THR A 89 6.23 -18.42 -22.00
C THR A 89 7.12 -17.84 -20.91
N SER A 90 6.50 -17.19 -19.91
CA SER A 90 7.16 -16.70 -18.72
C SER A 90 6.52 -17.26 -17.45
N PHE A 91 7.32 -17.42 -16.40
CA PHE A 91 6.88 -17.72 -15.04
C PHE A 91 7.14 -16.49 -14.19
N TYR A 92 6.14 -16.08 -13.41
CA TYR A 92 6.27 -14.90 -12.56
C TYR A 92 5.78 -15.15 -11.14
N VAL A 93 6.39 -14.42 -10.22
CA VAL A 93 6.00 -14.32 -8.82
C VAL A 93 5.86 -12.85 -8.48
N GLN A 94 4.69 -12.45 -7.99
CA GLN A 94 4.42 -11.11 -7.46
C GLN A 94 4.16 -11.21 -5.97
N GLY A 95 4.58 -10.20 -5.23
CA GLY A 95 4.31 -10.08 -3.81
C GLY A 95 4.12 -8.64 -3.39
N VAL A 96 3.23 -8.46 -2.43
CA VAL A 96 2.95 -7.17 -1.80
C VAL A 96 2.95 -7.39 -0.30
N HIS A 97 3.70 -6.55 0.41
CA HIS A 97 3.74 -6.53 1.87
C HIS A 97 3.48 -5.11 2.36
N GLN A 98 2.54 -4.96 3.29
CA GLN A 98 2.23 -3.70 3.92
C GLN A 98 2.41 -3.81 5.43
N HIS A 99 3.12 -2.83 6.01
CA HIS A 99 3.28 -2.64 7.43
C HIS A 99 2.78 -1.26 7.86
N VAL A 100 1.95 -1.18 8.90
CA VAL A 100 1.33 0.05 9.40
C VAL A 100 1.93 0.43 10.74
N ILE A 101 2.41 1.65 10.87
CA ILE A 101 2.69 2.27 12.16
C ILE A 101 1.40 2.92 12.61
N SER A 102 0.69 2.20 13.49
CA SER A 102 -0.58 2.64 14.07
C SER A 102 -0.40 3.94 14.88
N ALA A 103 -1.34 4.86 14.68
CA ALA A 103 -1.45 6.07 15.50
C ALA A 103 -2.43 5.90 16.67
N HIS A 104 -2.93 4.68 16.88
CA HIS A 104 -3.91 4.30 17.90
C HIS A 104 -5.18 5.17 17.80
N THR A 105 -5.64 5.41 16.57
CA THR A 105 -6.90 6.09 16.28
C THR A 105 -8.11 5.24 16.69
N GLY A 106 -7.94 3.92 16.83
CA GLY A 106 -9.04 2.98 17.07
C GLY A 106 -9.92 2.81 15.83
N THR A 107 -9.37 3.11 14.66
CA THR A 107 -10.04 3.05 13.35
C THR A 107 -9.19 2.21 12.40
N SER A 108 -9.72 1.87 11.22
CA SER A 108 -8.98 1.07 10.24
C SER A 108 -7.78 1.80 9.60
N PHE A 109 -7.49 3.05 9.99
CA PHE A 109 -6.19 3.68 9.72
C PHE A 109 -5.03 3.00 10.45
N ASP A 110 -5.31 2.24 11.51
CA ASP A 110 -4.31 1.51 12.29
C ASP A 110 -3.97 0.13 11.72
N GLU A 111 -4.73 -0.32 10.72
CA GLU A 111 -4.71 -1.69 10.23
C GLU A 111 -4.11 -1.77 8.83
N ALA A 112 -3.42 -2.88 8.53
CA ALA A 112 -2.89 -3.13 7.20
C ALA A 112 -4.00 -3.58 6.24
N ARG A 113 -4.12 -2.88 5.10
CA ARG A 113 -5.01 -3.25 4.00
C ARG A 113 -4.34 -2.99 2.66
N ILE A 114 -4.06 -4.07 1.94
CA ILE A 114 -3.64 -4.09 0.55
C ILE A 114 -4.91 -4.10 -0.30
N VAL A 115 -5.23 -2.95 -0.87
CA VAL A 115 -6.42 -2.75 -1.70
C VAL A 115 -6.36 -3.63 -2.96
N ASP A 116 -7.52 -4.13 -3.41
CA ASP A 116 -7.73 -4.95 -4.63
C ASP A 116 -7.02 -6.31 -4.70
N ALA A 117 -6.08 -6.61 -3.80
CA ALA A 117 -5.35 -7.89 -3.78
C ALA A 117 -5.61 -8.73 -2.52
N SER A 118 -6.14 -8.14 -1.45
CA SER A 118 -6.49 -8.86 -0.21
C SER A 118 -7.99 -9.13 -0.09
N ALA A 119 -8.36 -10.12 0.74
CA ALA A 119 -9.75 -10.45 1.03
C ALA A 119 -10.42 -9.49 2.05
N GLY A 120 -9.71 -8.45 2.51
CA GLY A 120 -10.18 -7.50 3.53
C GLY A 120 -9.04 -6.92 4.36
N THR A 121 -9.39 -6.11 5.36
CA THR A 121 -8.43 -5.50 6.29
C THR A 121 -7.81 -6.57 7.22
N SER A 122 -6.51 -6.47 7.48
CA SER A 122 -5.82 -7.33 8.46
C SER A 122 -6.25 -6.97 9.89
N SER A 123 -6.29 -7.94 10.80
CA SER A 123 -6.56 -7.70 12.23
C SER A 123 -5.39 -7.06 12.98
N GLY A 124 -4.38 -6.58 12.26
CA GLY A 124 -3.21 -5.93 12.83
C GLY A 124 -2.42 -5.14 11.79
N VAL A 125 -1.20 -4.79 12.17
CA VAL A 125 -0.35 -3.86 11.41
C VAL A 125 0.34 -4.47 10.21
N ASN A 126 0.22 -5.77 9.95
CA ASN A 126 0.91 -6.45 8.86
C ASN A 126 -0.08 -7.13 7.92
N GLN A 127 0.12 -6.99 6.62
CA GLN A 127 -0.56 -7.79 5.62
C GLN A 127 0.40 -8.17 4.49
N MET A 128 0.23 -9.37 3.95
CA MET A 128 1.01 -9.85 2.81
C MET A 128 0.10 -10.59 1.84
N VAL A 129 0.30 -10.34 0.55
CA VAL A 129 -0.36 -11.03 -0.56
C VAL A 129 0.72 -11.45 -1.55
N PHE A 130 0.62 -12.66 -2.10
CA PHE A 130 1.50 -13.11 -3.17
C PHE A 130 0.69 -13.78 -4.28
N ARG A 131 1.23 -13.74 -5.50
CA ARG A 131 0.69 -14.37 -6.69
C ARG A 131 1.81 -15.10 -7.41
N ILE A 132 1.52 -16.30 -7.89
CA ILE A 132 2.42 -17.07 -8.74
C ILE A 132 1.64 -17.42 -9.98
N GLY A 133 2.23 -17.22 -11.16
CA GLY A 133 1.54 -17.43 -12.42
C GLY A 133 2.47 -17.79 -13.55
N ILE A 134 1.84 -18.26 -14.63
CA ILE A 134 2.48 -18.54 -15.91
C ILE A 134 1.78 -17.66 -16.94
N MET A 135 2.54 -16.94 -17.75
CA MET A 135 2.03 -16.19 -18.88
C MET A 135 2.46 -16.91 -20.15
N HIS A 136 1.49 -17.23 -21.03
CA HIS A 136 1.76 -17.83 -22.34
C HIS A 136 1.13 -17.00 -23.45
N THR A 137 1.92 -16.61 -24.45
CA THR A 137 1.51 -15.80 -25.61
C THR A 137 1.55 -16.63 -26.91
N PHE A 138 0.44 -16.64 -27.64
CA PHE A 138 0.21 -17.43 -28.85
C PHE A 138 0.35 -16.62 -30.14
#